data_AF-A0A815MGG9-F1
#
_entry.id   AF-A0A815MGG9-F1
#
_cell.length_a   1.000
_cell.length_b   1.000
_cell.length_c   1.000
_cell.angle_alpha   90.00
_cell.angle_beta   90.00
_cell.angle_gamma   90.00
#
_symmetry.space_group_name_H-M   'P 1'
#
loop_
_entity.id
_entity.type
_entity.pdbx_description
1 polymer ?
#
loop_
_entity_poly.entity_id
_entity_poly.type
_entity_poly.pdbx_seq_one_letter_code
_entity_poly.pdbx_strand_id
1 'polypeptide(L)'
;MVTQMSKKDQQQQQESTNSKSFWLEPTHWAHIKWPDRSIYNIYDFPSCEIDIDFNQPELSQATLTTITEQVEQECSVGAYFNIKGTGEGVVWTEWTQSQGDLTFKVKGRQHLISQDKVLVPVRVTRVANMKEFFNYACTENRMRQALDYMREQKVSIEATNANIFLRWLTEDIIKEEKDVMNASGIDVRSISSSIHNRAHPWFIKSVIHHRQVHRRKQNSSCK
;
A
#
# COMPACT_ATOMS: atom_id res chain seq x y z
N MET A 1 23.17 -55.65 -31.45
CA MET A 1 21.84 -55.77 -32.07
C MET A 1 20.91 -54.83 -31.33
N VAL A 2 20.52 -53.74 -31.99
CA VAL A 2 19.64 -52.72 -31.44
C VAL A 2 18.22 -53.25 -31.59
N THR A 3 17.63 -53.71 -30.47
CA THR A 3 16.20 -54.06 -30.46
C THR A 3 15.43 -52.75 -30.53
N GLN A 4 14.89 -52.45 -31.71
CA GLN A 4 13.98 -51.32 -31.91
C GLN A 4 12.74 -51.53 -31.05
N MET A 5 12.54 -50.67 -30.05
CA MET A 5 11.27 -50.58 -29.34
C MET A 5 10.18 -50.11 -30.32
N SER A 6 9.02 -50.76 -30.23
CA SER A 6 7.87 -50.59 -31.10
C SER A 6 7.28 -49.18 -30.97
N LYS A 7 6.82 -48.60 -32.09
CA LYS A 7 6.08 -47.32 -32.13
C LYS A 7 4.79 -47.31 -31.30
N LYS A 8 4.35 -48.45 -30.75
CA LYS A 8 3.21 -48.53 -29.83
C LYS A 8 3.55 -48.10 -28.39
N ASP A 9 4.83 -48.08 -28.01
CA ASP A 9 5.25 -47.67 -26.66
C ASP A 9 5.44 -46.14 -26.53
N GLN A 10 5.32 -45.40 -27.63
CA GLN A 10 5.37 -43.93 -27.63
C GLN A 10 3.99 -43.27 -27.58
N GLN A 11 2.93 -44.07 -27.47
CA GLN A 11 1.55 -43.60 -27.50
C GLN A 11 0.83 -43.88 -26.17
N GLN A 12 1.52 -43.68 -25.05
CA GLN A 12 0.94 -43.73 -23.71
C GLN A 12 1.77 -42.88 -22.73
N GLN A 13 2.04 -41.63 -23.08
CA GLN A 13 2.59 -40.64 -22.15
C GLN A 13 2.28 -39.22 -22.63
N GLN A 14 0.99 -38.97 -22.83
CA GLN A 14 0.44 -37.62 -22.88
C GLN A 14 -0.95 -37.70 -22.22
N GLU A 15 -0.97 -38.13 -20.96
CA GLU A 15 -2.05 -37.73 -20.07
C GLU A 15 -1.88 -36.24 -19.85
N SER A 16 -2.57 -35.46 -20.68
CA SER A 16 -2.87 -34.07 -20.39
C SER A 16 -3.61 -34.05 -19.05
N THR A 17 -2.91 -33.75 -17.97
CA THR A 17 -3.53 -33.36 -16.71
C THR A 17 -4.27 -32.06 -16.95
N ASN A 18 -5.50 -32.17 -17.44
CA ASN A 18 -6.47 -31.09 -17.44
C ASN A 18 -6.90 -30.87 -15.99
N SER A 19 -5.97 -30.42 -15.13
CA SER A 19 -6.32 -29.96 -13.80
C SER A 19 -7.03 -28.63 -14.00
N LYS A 20 -8.36 -28.66 -13.99
CA LYS A 20 -9.15 -27.44 -13.81
C LYS A 20 -8.60 -26.72 -12.59
N SER A 21 -7.93 -25.59 -12.80
CA SER A 21 -7.60 -24.68 -11.72
C SER A 21 -8.92 -24.12 -11.20
N PHE A 22 -9.14 -24.26 -9.90
CA PHE A 22 -10.27 -23.65 -9.21
C PHE A 22 -9.74 -22.82 -8.06
N TRP A 23 -10.48 -21.77 -7.72
CA TRP A 23 -10.17 -20.96 -6.57
C TRP A 23 -10.61 -21.70 -5.30
N LEU A 24 -9.75 -21.73 -4.28
CA LEU A 24 -10.00 -22.43 -3.03
C LEU A 24 -10.40 -21.41 -1.96
N GLU A 25 -11.59 -21.61 -1.36
CA GLU A 25 -12.07 -20.72 -0.30
C GLU A 25 -11.04 -20.55 0.82
N PRO A 26 -10.76 -19.31 1.24
CA PRO A 26 -9.71 -19.02 2.20
C PRO A 26 -9.98 -19.61 3.58
N THR A 27 -11.24 -19.88 3.90
CA THR A 27 -11.67 -20.69 5.05
C THR A 27 -11.08 -22.11 5.03
N HIS A 28 -10.94 -22.75 3.86
CA HIS A 28 -10.40 -24.11 3.75
C HIS A 28 -8.93 -24.21 4.16
N TRP A 29 -8.20 -23.09 4.15
CA TRP A 29 -6.79 -23.05 4.51
C TRP A 29 -6.49 -22.13 5.70
N ALA A 30 -7.50 -21.75 6.49
CA ALA A 30 -7.31 -20.98 7.72
C ALA A 30 -6.37 -21.64 8.74
N HIS A 31 -6.23 -22.97 8.68
CA HIS A 31 -5.30 -23.75 9.50
C HIS A 31 -3.84 -23.71 9.01
N ILE A 32 -3.58 -23.24 7.79
CA ILE A 32 -2.23 -23.13 7.23
C ILE A 32 -1.56 -21.90 7.87
N LYS A 33 -0.71 -22.16 8.86
CA LYS A 33 0.11 -21.18 9.57
C LYS A 33 1.32 -21.85 10.22
N TRP A 34 2.35 -21.07 10.56
CA TRP A 34 3.53 -21.52 11.30
C TRP A 34 3.99 -20.44 12.30
N PRO A 35 3.28 -20.28 13.44
CA PRO A 35 3.54 -19.22 14.40
C PRO A 35 4.98 -19.23 14.96
N ASP A 36 5.58 -20.40 15.17
CA ASP A 36 6.98 -20.55 15.62
C ASP A 36 8.00 -19.92 14.64
N ARG A 37 7.61 -19.75 13.37
CA ARG A 37 8.39 -19.07 12.33
C ARG A 37 7.85 -17.69 11.99
N SER A 38 6.96 -17.15 12.82
CA SER A 38 6.27 -15.87 12.60
C SER A 38 5.46 -15.83 11.30
N ILE A 39 4.91 -16.97 10.87
CA ILE A 39 4.01 -17.06 9.73
C ILE A 39 2.59 -17.25 10.28
N TYR A 40 1.73 -16.26 10.07
CA TYR A 40 0.35 -16.23 10.57
C TYR A 40 -0.63 -16.26 9.40
N ASN A 41 -1.84 -16.70 9.67
CA ASN A 41 -2.93 -16.62 8.71
C ASN A 41 -3.71 -15.31 8.92
N ILE A 42 -4.28 -14.72 7.86
CA ILE A 42 -5.11 -13.52 7.99
C ILE A 42 -6.31 -13.74 8.93
N TYR A 43 -6.81 -14.97 9.02
CA TYR A 43 -7.88 -15.36 9.94
C TYR A 43 -7.47 -15.47 11.41
N ASP A 44 -6.18 -15.33 11.73
CA ASP A 44 -5.74 -15.20 13.13
C ASP A 44 -6.08 -13.81 13.69
N PHE A 45 -6.45 -12.85 12.84
CA PHE A 45 -6.75 -11.46 13.22
C PHE A 45 -8.26 -11.15 13.16
N PRO A 46 -8.74 -10.16 13.92
CA PRO A 46 -10.15 -9.76 13.90
C PRO A 46 -10.63 -9.35 12.50
N SER A 47 -11.80 -9.87 12.10
CA SER A 47 -12.53 -9.50 10.88
C SER A 47 -13.90 -8.92 11.21
N CYS A 48 -14.54 -8.28 10.23
CA CYS A 48 -15.90 -7.76 10.32
C CYS A 48 -16.63 -7.98 8.99
N GLU A 49 -17.95 -7.98 9.05
CA GLU A 49 -18.82 -8.21 7.90
C GLU A 49 -19.94 -7.16 7.90
N ILE A 50 -20.31 -6.71 6.71
CA ILE A 50 -21.44 -5.81 6.49
C ILE A 50 -22.19 -6.23 5.22
N ASP A 51 -23.48 -5.94 5.16
CA ASP A 51 -24.27 -6.03 3.93
C ASP A 51 -24.32 -4.66 3.25
N ILE A 52 -24.03 -4.63 1.94
CA ILE A 52 -24.12 -3.42 1.12
C ILE A 52 -25.27 -3.59 0.13
N ASP A 53 -26.34 -2.80 0.31
CA ASP A 53 -27.39 -2.66 -0.72
C ASP A 53 -26.86 -1.77 -1.85
N PHE A 54 -26.56 -2.37 -3.00
CA PHE A 54 -26.09 -1.64 -4.18
C PHE A 54 -27.14 -0.68 -4.78
N ASN A 55 -28.41 -0.79 -4.38
CA ASN A 55 -29.44 0.20 -4.76
C ASN A 55 -29.41 1.44 -3.86
N GLN A 56 -28.84 1.34 -2.65
CA GLN A 56 -28.71 2.42 -1.67
C GLN A 56 -27.32 2.37 -0.95
N PRO A 57 -26.20 2.39 -1.70
CA PRO A 57 -24.87 2.15 -1.14
C PRO A 57 -24.43 3.22 -0.13
N GLU A 58 -24.98 4.43 -0.22
CA GLU A 58 -24.75 5.53 0.72
C GLU A 58 -25.06 5.17 2.17
N LEU A 59 -26.03 4.27 2.41
CA LEU A 59 -26.38 3.83 3.76
C LEU A 59 -25.24 3.04 4.43
N SER A 60 -24.38 2.41 3.64
CA SER A 60 -23.24 1.62 4.15
C SER A 60 -22.02 2.49 4.50
N GLN A 61 -21.96 3.74 4.01
CA GLN A 61 -20.79 4.60 4.20
C GLN A 61 -20.51 4.93 5.66
N ALA A 62 -21.56 5.16 6.46
CA ALA A 62 -21.41 5.45 7.88
C ALA A 62 -20.76 4.28 8.62
N THR A 63 -21.25 3.06 8.40
CA THR A 63 -20.69 1.84 9.00
C THR A 63 -19.25 1.60 8.58
N LEU A 64 -18.96 1.69 7.27
CA LEU A 64 -17.60 1.57 6.73
C LEU A 64 -16.63 2.57 7.38
N THR A 65 -17.07 3.81 7.56
CA THR A 65 -16.28 4.88 8.19
C THR A 65 -16.02 4.57 9.65
N THR A 66 -17.06 4.23 10.42
CA THR A 66 -16.92 3.91 11.85
C THR A 66 -15.97 2.75 12.11
N ILE A 67 -16.06 1.67 11.33
CA ILE A 67 -15.15 0.52 11.46
C ILE A 67 -13.71 0.96 11.15
N THR A 68 -13.52 1.76 10.10
CA THR A 68 -12.20 2.25 9.71
C THR A 68 -11.60 3.18 10.78
N GLU A 69 -12.41 4.05 11.40
CA GLU A 69 -11.98 4.94 12.48
C GLU A 69 -11.53 4.16 13.73
N GLN A 70 -12.20 3.03 14.05
CA GLN A 70 -11.78 2.15 15.13
C GLN A 70 -10.42 1.50 14.85
N VAL A 71 -10.21 1.00 13.63
CA VAL A 71 -8.91 0.45 13.20
C VAL A 71 -7.82 1.52 13.17
N GLU A 72 -8.16 2.75 12.79
CA GLU A 72 -7.22 3.88 12.82
C GLU A 72 -6.81 4.24 14.25
N GLN A 73 -7.72 4.17 15.22
CA GLN A 73 -7.35 4.39 16.63
C GLN A 73 -6.38 3.34 17.16
N GLU A 74 -6.57 2.07 16.80
CA GLU A 74 -5.67 0.97 17.18
C GLU A 74 -5.68 -0.15 16.13
N CYS A 75 -4.50 -0.42 15.56
CA CYS A 75 -4.31 -1.48 14.58
C CYS A 75 -4.59 -2.86 15.21
N SER A 76 -5.62 -3.55 14.72
CA SER A 76 -6.02 -4.88 15.22
C SER A 76 -4.90 -5.92 15.11
N VAL A 77 -4.14 -5.90 14.02
CA VAL A 77 -2.98 -6.79 13.81
C VAL A 77 -1.85 -6.42 14.78
N GLY A 78 -1.58 -5.12 14.98
CA GLY A 78 -0.58 -4.67 15.95
C GLY A 78 -0.94 -5.09 17.38
N ALA A 79 -2.20 -4.89 17.77
CA ALA A 79 -2.73 -5.27 19.07
C ALA A 79 -2.58 -6.77 19.35
N TYR A 80 -2.82 -7.63 18.35
CA TYR A 80 -2.56 -9.07 18.44
C TYR A 80 -1.11 -9.40 18.86
N PHE A 81 -0.13 -8.60 18.40
CA PHE A 81 1.27 -8.74 18.77
C PHE A 81 1.70 -7.90 20.00
N ASN A 82 0.75 -7.33 20.74
CA ASN A 82 1.01 -6.37 21.83
C ASN A 82 1.81 -5.13 21.38
N ILE A 83 1.67 -4.74 20.12
CA ILE A 83 2.29 -3.55 19.54
C ILE A 83 1.21 -2.48 19.38
N LYS A 84 1.40 -1.35 20.07
CA LYS A 84 0.52 -0.19 19.88
C LYS A 84 0.90 0.53 18.59
N GLY A 85 -0.09 0.77 17.73
CA GLY A 85 0.09 1.49 16.49
C GLY A 85 -1.25 1.84 15.84
N THR A 86 -1.25 2.86 15.00
CA THR A 86 -2.38 3.31 14.20
C THR A 86 -2.60 2.33 13.04
N GLY A 87 -3.83 1.89 12.79
CA GLY A 87 -4.16 1.06 11.63
C GLY A 87 -4.45 1.90 10.39
N GLU A 88 -4.06 1.41 9.22
CA GLU A 88 -4.26 2.16 7.97
C GLU A 88 -5.73 2.19 7.51
N GLY A 89 -6.45 1.10 7.75
CA GLY A 89 -7.85 0.94 7.38
C GLY A 89 -8.23 -0.52 7.16
N VAL A 90 -9.28 -0.74 6.38
CA VAL A 90 -9.90 -2.06 6.18
C VAL A 90 -9.96 -2.40 4.71
N VAL A 91 -9.61 -3.64 4.38
CA VAL A 91 -9.84 -4.24 3.06
C VAL A 91 -11.13 -5.05 3.12
N TRP A 92 -12.03 -4.77 2.20
CA TRP A 92 -13.34 -5.40 2.08
C TRP A 92 -13.34 -6.30 0.85
N THR A 93 -13.77 -7.54 1.02
CA THR A 93 -13.92 -8.53 -0.04
C THR A 93 -15.32 -9.13 0.02
N GLU A 94 -15.97 -9.32 -1.12
CA GLU A 94 -17.26 -10.00 -1.20
C GLU A 94 -17.17 -11.40 -0.56
N TRP A 95 -18.03 -11.67 0.42
CA TRP A 95 -18.05 -12.97 1.12
C TRP A 95 -18.70 -14.08 0.29
N THR A 96 -19.80 -13.79 -0.41
CA THR A 96 -20.59 -14.76 -1.19
C THR A 96 -19.97 -15.11 -2.53
N GLN A 97 -19.01 -14.31 -2.98
CA GLN A 97 -18.21 -14.53 -4.19
C GLN A 97 -19.00 -14.85 -5.45
N SER A 98 -20.19 -14.24 -5.57
CA SER A 98 -20.94 -14.28 -6.82
C SER A 98 -20.15 -13.62 -7.96
N GLN A 99 -19.24 -12.70 -7.61
CA GLN A 99 -18.33 -12.02 -8.53
C GLN A 99 -16.85 -12.22 -8.19
N GLY A 100 -16.48 -12.70 -6.98
CA GLY A 100 -15.15 -13.22 -6.60
C GLY A 100 -14.00 -12.20 -6.55
N ASP A 101 -14.13 -11.11 -7.31
CA ASP A 101 -13.10 -10.11 -7.55
C ASP A 101 -13.47 -8.73 -6.95
N LEU A 102 -14.66 -8.60 -6.34
CA LEU A 102 -15.10 -7.34 -5.75
C LEU A 102 -14.35 -7.11 -4.43
N THR A 103 -13.25 -6.36 -4.52
CA THR A 103 -12.44 -5.93 -3.39
C THR A 103 -12.23 -4.43 -3.42
N PHE A 104 -12.44 -3.77 -2.29
CA PHE A 104 -12.11 -2.37 -2.11
C PHE A 104 -11.48 -2.12 -0.75
N LYS A 105 -10.87 -0.95 -0.56
CA LYS A 105 -10.23 -0.56 0.69
C LYS A 105 -10.83 0.75 1.19
N VAL A 106 -11.06 0.85 2.48
CA VAL A 106 -11.42 2.10 3.15
C VAL A 106 -10.25 2.45 4.06
N LYS A 107 -9.71 3.66 3.92
CA LYS A 107 -8.54 4.12 4.68
C LYS A 107 -8.95 5.19 5.68
N GLY A 108 -8.33 5.16 6.84
CA GLY A 108 -8.53 6.18 7.87
C GLY A 108 -8.02 7.56 7.43
N ARG A 109 -8.49 8.61 8.10
CA ARG A 109 -8.21 10.00 7.69
C ARG A 109 -6.73 10.37 7.83
N GLN A 110 -6.03 9.80 8.80
CA GLN A 110 -4.59 10.01 8.99
C GLN A 110 -3.76 9.36 7.88
N HIS A 111 -4.33 8.37 7.18
CA HIS A 111 -3.71 7.65 6.07
C HIS A 111 -4.20 8.10 4.70
N LEU A 112 -5.13 9.09 4.66
CA LEU A 112 -5.44 9.79 3.42
C LEU A 112 -4.21 10.54 2.95
N ILE A 113 -3.87 10.27 1.69
CA ILE A 113 -2.63 10.71 1.08
C ILE A 113 -2.75 12.17 0.59
N SER A 114 -3.94 12.51 0.10
CA SER A 114 -4.41 13.84 -0.25
C SER A 114 -5.71 14.11 0.52
N GLN A 115 -5.91 15.37 0.95
CA GLN A 115 -7.24 15.81 1.41
C GLN A 115 -8.23 15.70 0.25
N ASP A 116 -9.54 15.69 0.54
CA ASP A 116 -10.62 15.52 -0.44
C ASP A 116 -10.25 16.09 -1.82
N LYS A 117 -10.46 15.29 -2.87
CA LYS A 117 -10.22 15.66 -4.27
C LYS A 117 -11.19 16.78 -4.66
N VAL A 118 -11.00 17.97 -4.13
CA VAL A 118 -11.65 19.18 -4.61
C VAL A 118 -11.05 19.40 -5.98
N LEU A 119 -11.83 19.11 -7.02
CA LEU A 119 -11.51 19.45 -8.40
C LEU A 119 -11.28 20.96 -8.43
N VAL A 120 -10.01 21.37 -8.37
CA VAL A 120 -9.64 22.78 -8.45
C VAL A 120 -10.09 23.27 -9.83
N PRO A 121 -10.91 24.33 -9.93
CA PRO A 121 -11.25 24.89 -11.22
C PRO A 121 -9.96 25.34 -11.91
N VAL A 122 -9.74 24.85 -13.13
CA VAL A 122 -8.53 25.11 -13.92
C VAL A 122 -8.25 26.61 -13.96
N ARG A 123 -7.22 27.07 -13.22
CA ARG A 123 -6.80 28.48 -13.25
C ARG A 123 -5.93 28.75 -14.47
N VAL A 124 -5.96 30.02 -14.89
CA VAL A 124 -5.54 30.56 -16.19
C VAL A 124 -4.02 30.43 -16.49
N THR A 125 -3.18 29.96 -15.56
CA THR A 125 -1.74 29.81 -15.80
C THR A 125 -1.15 28.49 -15.30
N ARG A 126 -0.33 27.86 -16.14
CA ARG A 126 0.36 26.58 -15.86
C ARG A 126 1.19 26.60 -14.57
N VAL A 127 1.84 27.72 -14.25
CA VAL A 127 2.73 27.85 -13.08
C VAL A 127 1.97 27.83 -11.76
N ALA A 128 0.80 28.49 -11.71
CA ALA A 128 -0.05 28.47 -10.52
C ALA A 128 -0.60 27.05 -10.26
N ASN A 129 -1.09 26.39 -11.31
CA ASN A 129 -1.60 25.02 -11.23
C ASN A 129 -0.53 24.04 -10.71
N MET A 130 0.72 24.19 -11.16
CA MET A 130 1.83 23.35 -10.70
C MET A 130 2.13 23.55 -9.21
N LYS A 131 2.15 24.81 -8.72
CA LYS A 131 2.42 25.11 -7.31
C LYS A 131 1.29 24.63 -6.39
N GLU A 132 0.04 24.81 -6.82
CA GLU A 132 -1.15 24.35 -6.10
C GLU A 132 -1.22 22.82 -6.04
N PHE A 133 -1.10 22.16 -7.19
CA PHE A 133 -1.03 20.70 -7.27
C PHE A 133 0.07 20.14 -6.38
N PHE A 134 1.23 20.78 -6.37
CA PHE A 134 2.35 20.33 -5.58
C PHE A 134 2.10 20.39 -4.06
N ASN A 135 1.49 21.47 -3.58
CA ASN A 135 1.13 21.59 -2.16
C ASN A 135 0.07 20.57 -1.75
N TYR A 136 -0.81 20.23 -2.68
CA TYR A 136 -1.85 19.23 -2.51
C TYR A 136 -1.29 17.80 -2.52
N ALA A 137 -0.43 17.46 -3.49
CA ALA A 137 0.02 16.08 -3.71
C ALA A 137 1.25 15.72 -2.87
N CYS A 138 2.21 16.62 -2.69
CA CYS A 138 3.47 16.35 -1.97
C CYS A 138 3.34 16.66 -0.47
N THR A 139 2.48 15.89 0.20
CA THR A 139 2.18 16.01 1.63
C THR A 139 3.28 15.37 2.50
N GLU A 140 3.34 15.77 3.77
CA GLU A 140 4.27 15.15 4.72
C GLU A 140 3.96 13.66 4.94
N ASN A 141 2.68 13.27 4.87
CA ASN A 141 2.28 11.86 4.97
C ASN A 141 2.88 11.00 3.86
N ARG A 142 2.84 11.46 2.59
CA ARG A 142 3.53 10.76 1.48
C ARG A 142 5.03 10.63 1.73
N MET A 143 5.66 11.67 2.27
CA MET A 143 7.09 11.63 2.60
C MET A 143 7.38 10.63 3.73
N ARG A 144 6.49 10.48 4.71
CA ARG A 144 6.62 9.46 5.75
C ARG A 144 6.48 8.05 5.19
N GLN A 145 5.49 7.81 4.33
CA GLN A 145 5.32 6.54 3.62
C GLN A 145 6.55 6.18 2.79
N ALA A 146 7.16 7.16 2.10
CA ALA A 146 8.40 6.96 1.36
C ALA A 146 9.58 6.55 2.26
N LEU A 147 9.66 7.07 3.50
CA LEU A 147 10.64 6.63 4.49
C LEU A 147 10.35 5.23 4.99
N ASP A 148 9.08 4.89 5.22
CA ASP A 148 8.68 3.56 5.69
C ASP A 148 8.98 2.49 4.65
N TYR A 149 8.71 2.78 3.37
CA TYR A 149 9.16 1.96 2.26
C TYR A 149 10.68 1.69 2.30
N MET A 150 11.51 2.71 2.54
CA MET A 150 12.96 2.50 2.68
C MET A 150 13.31 1.56 3.83
N ARG A 151 12.61 1.66 4.96
CA ARG A 151 12.81 0.80 6.13
C ARG A 151 12.43 -0.65 5.83
N GLU A 152 11.29 -0.86 5.17
CA GLU A 152 10.82 -2.17 4.72
C GLU A 152 11.81 -2.84 3.77
N GLN A 153 12.36 -2.07 2.83
CA GLN A 153 13.41 -2.53 1.92
C GLN A 153 14.80 -2.66 2.56
N LYS A 154 14.91 -2.43 3.88
CA LYS A 154 16.16 -2.48 4.66
C LYS A 154 17.25 -1.54 4.12
N VAL A 155 16.84 -0.44 3.49
CA VAL A 155 17.73 0.60 2.99
C VAL A 155 18.05 1.59 4.11
N SER A 156 19.33 1.94 4.27
CA SER A 156 19.74 2.91 5.29
C SER A 156 19.20 4.31 4.97
N ILE A 157 18.72 5.02 6.01
CA ILE A 157 18.25 6.40 5.91
C ILE A 157 19.47 7.34 5.92
N GLU A 158 20.10 7.46 4.76
CA GLU A 158 21.31 8.25 4.52
C GLU A 158 21.16 9.13 3.28
N ALA A 159 21.91 10.24 3.25
CA ALA A 159 21.87 11.20 2.14
C ALA A 159 22.21 10.55 0.78
N THR A 160 23.06 9.52 0.77
CA THR A 160 23.41 8.71 -0.41
C THR A 160 22.19 8.01 -1.04
N ASN A 161 21.21 7.65 -0.22
CA ASN A 161 20.00 6.93 -0.64
C ASN A 161 18.80 7.87 -0.92
N ALA A 162 19.02 9.19 -0.93
CA ALA A 162 17.96 10.17 -1.22
C ALA A 162 17.26 9.92 -2.57
N ASN A 163 17.98 9.41 -3.56
CA ASN A 163 17.40 9.09 -4.88
C ASN A 163 16.33 8.00 -4.80
N ILE A 164 16.45 7.03 -3.90
CA ILE A 164 15.46 5.95 -3.71
C ILE A 164 14.17 6.55 -3.16
N PHE A 165 14.28 7.38 -2.13
CA PHE A 165 13.17 8.13 -1.54
C PHE A 165 12.45 9.00 -2.57
N LEU A 166 13.20 9.83 -3.31
CA LEU A 166 12.65 10.77 -4.28
C LEU A 166 11.95 10.06 -5.45
N ARG A 167 12.53 8.95 -5.92
CA ARG A 167 11.94 8.13 -6.98
C ARG A 167 10.60 7.54 -6.53
N TRP A 168 10.59 6.85 -5.38
CA TRP A 168 9.36 6.23 -4.86
C TRP A 168 8.26 7.28 -4.66
N LEU A 169 8.59 8.42 -4.05
CA LEU A 169 7.63 9.50 -3.82
C LEU A 169 7.04 10.06 -5.12
N THR A 170 7.89 10.22 -6.14
CA THR A 170 7.45 10.72 -7.45
C THR A 170 6.55 9.72 -8.16
N GLU A 171 6.91 8.44 -8.14
CA GLU A 171 6.11 7.35 -8.72
C GLU A 171 4.75 7.22 -8.04
N ASP A 172 4.72 7.31 -6.72
CA ASP A 172 3.49 7.28 -5.91
C ASP A 172 2.55 8.46 -6.24
N ILE A 173 3.09 9.69 -6.31
CA ILE A 173 2.32 10.88 -6.69
C ILE A 173 1.75 10.74 -8.11
N ILE A 174 2.56 10.32 -9.07
CA ILE A 174 2.13 10.16 -10.46
C ILE A 174 1.02 9.10 -10.57
N LYS A 175 1.14 8.01 -9.82
CA LYS A 175 0.17 6.92 -9.85
C LYS A 175 -1.18 7.33 -9.28
N GLU A 176 -1.19 7.96 -8.11
CA GLU A 176 -2.42 8.29 -7.38
C GLU A 176 -3.13 9.55 -7.91
N GLU A 177 -2.38 10.50 -8.49
CA GLU A 177 -2.91 11.81 -8.91
C GLU A 177 -2.91 12.01 -10.43
N LYS A 178 -2.75 10.93 -11.20
CA LYS A 178 -2.73 10.97 -12.68
C LYS A 178 -3.93 11.72 -13.27
N ASP A 179 -5.11 11.48 -12.73
CA ASP A 179 -6.36 12.09 -13.22
C ASP A 179 -6.37 13.60 -12.98
N VAL A 180 -5.92 14.05 -11.79
CA VAL A 180 -5.82 15.46 -11.43
C VAL A 180 -4.77 16.17 -12.30
N MET A 181 -3.65 15.50 -12.57
CA MET A 181 -2.61 16.01 -13.45
C MET A 181 -3.12 16.20 -14.89
N ASN A 182 -3.85 15.23 -15.42
CA ASN A 182 -4.44 15.28 -16.75
C ASN A 182 -5.46 16.43 -16.86
N ALA A 183 -6.35 16.55 -15.87
CA ALA A 183 -7.35 17.63 -15.83
C ALA A 183 -6.71 19.02 -15.71
N SER A 184 -5.58 19.13 -15.02
CA SER A 184 -4.85 20.39 -14.80
C SER A 184 -3.85 20.73 -15.90
N GLY A 185 -3.67 19.86 -16.91
CA GLY A 185 -2.69 20.03 -17.99
C GLY A 185 -1.23 20.01 -17.52
N ILE A 186 -0.93 19.28 -16.44
CA ILE A 186 0.41 19.20 -15.84
C ILE A 186 1.18 18.05 -16.48
N ASP A 187 2.31 18.36 -17.13
CA ASP A 187 3.20 17.35 -17.69
C ASP A 187 4.05 16.68 -16.60
N VAL A 188 4.12 15.34 -16.66
CA VAL A 188 4.85 14.48 -15.73
C VAL A 188 6.34 14.85 -15.65
N ARG A 189 6.98 15.22 -16.77
CA ARG A 189 8.42 15.55 -16.72
C ARG A 189 8.68 16.85 -15.96
N SER A 190 7.76 17.81 -16.06
CA SER A 190 7.88 19.09 -15.36
C SER A 190 7.65 18.99 -13.85
N ILE A 191 7.01 17.91 -13.38
CA ILE A 191 6.64 17.79 -11.98
C ILE A 191 7.75 17.21 -11.10
N SER A 192 8.54 16.27 -11.60
CA SER A 192 9.57 15.57 -10.81
C SER A 192 10.59 16.54 -10.22
N SER A 193 11.05 17.53 -11.00
CA SER A 193 11.99 18.54 -10.50
C SER A 193 11.39 19.37 -9.36
N SER A 194 10.13 19.78 -9.49
CA SER A 194 9.41 20.51 -8.45
C SER A 194 9.25 19.67 -7.18
N ILE A 195 8.94 18.37 -7.33
CA ILE A 195 8.83 17.42 -6.21
C ILE A 195 10.15 17.31 -5.46
N HIS A 196 11.24 17.09 -6.19
CA HIS A 196 12.56 16.92 -5.62
C HIS A 196 12.99 18.14 -4.80
N ASN A 197 12.71 19.35 -5.28
CA ASN A 197 13.11 20.59 -4.61
C ASN A 197 12.52 20.76 -3.20
N ARG A 198 11.32 20.22 -2.91
CA ARG A 198 10.73 20.24 -1.54
C ARG A 198 11.07 18.99 -0.74
N ALA A 199 10.98 17.84 -1.39
CA ALA A 199 11.11 16.55 -0.72
C ALA A 199 12.56 16.30 -0.27
N HIS A 200 13.55 16.77 -1.03
CA HIS A 200 14.95 16.58 -0.70
C HIS A 200 15.37 17.31 0.60
N PRO A 201 15.10 18.62 0.80
CA PRO A 201 15.36 19.28 2.09
C PRO A 201 14.66 18.61 3.28
N TRP A 202 13.44 18.12 3.09
CA TRP A 202 12.72 17.38 4.12
C TRP A 202 13.43 16.06 4.47
N PHE A 203 13.84 15.29 3.47
CA PHE A 203 14.59 14.05 3.66
C PHE A 203 15.91 14.27 4.41
N ILE A 204 16.68 15.30 4.04
CA ILE A 204 17.94 15.62 4.72
C ILE A 204 17.72 15.97 6.20
N LYS A 205 16.65 16.71 6.53
CA LYS A 205 16.28 16.96 7.94
C LYS A 205 15.98 15.66 8.68
N SER A 206 15.25 14.73 8.04
CA SER A 206 14.96 13.41 8.59
C SER A 206 16.22 12.57 8.80
N VAL A 207 17.21 12.63 7.89
CA VAL A 207 18.53 11.98 8.05
C VAL A 207 19.28 12.54 9.26
N ILE A 208 19.32 13.87 9.43
CA ILE A 208 19.98 14.51 10.57
C ILE A 208 19.32 14.08 11.88
N HIS A 209 17.99 14.12 11.94
CA HIS A 209 17.22 13.67 13.10
C HIS A 209 17.51 12.20 13.44
N HIS A 210 17.48 11.32 12.43
CA HIS A 210 17.78 9.90 12.59
C HIS A 210 19.18 9.66 13.18
N ARG A 211 20.19 10.36 12.66
CA ARG A 211 21.58 10.29 13.19
C ARG A 211 21.68 10.74 14.65
N GLN A 212 21.00 11.81 15.03
CA GLN A 212 21.01 12.32 16.41
C GLN A 212 20.38 11.34 17.40
N VAL A 213 19.27 10.68 17.02
CA VAL A 213 18.60 9.68 17.85
C VAL A 213 19.50 8.46 18.08
N HIS A 214 20.14 7.95 17.02
CA HIS A 214 21.08 6.83 17.14
C HIS A 214 22.27 7.16 18.04
N ARG A 215 22.85 8.37 17.91
CA ARG A 215 23.96 8.81 18.78
C ARG A 215 23.55 8.88 20.25
N ARG A 216 22.32 9.30 20.55
CA ARG A 216 21.80 9.35 21.93
C ARG A 216 21.62 7.95 22.52
N LYS A 217 21.07 7.00 21.75
CA LYS A 217 20.87 5.61 22.20
C LYS A 217 22.19 4.88 22.49
N GLN A 218 23.21 5.11 21.67
CA GLN A 218 24.56 4.54 21.91
C GLN A 218 25.19 5.11 23.19
N ASN A 219 25.02 6.40 23.46
CA ASN A 219 25.57 7.03 24.68
C ASN A 219 24.82 6.63 25.97
N SER A 220 23.55 6.21 25.88
CA SER A 220 22.77 5.73 27.03
C SER A 220 22.96 4.25 27.33
N SER A 221 23.45 3.45 26.38
CA SER A 221 23.74 2.01 26.58
C SER A 221 25.13 1.76 27.18
N CYS A 222 25.96 2.80 27.32
CA CYS A 222 27.33 2.74 27.85
C CYS A 222 27.41 3.28 29.30
N LYS A 223 26.27 3.37 29.99
CA LYS A 223 26.15 3.71 31.41
C LYS A 223 25.38 2.60 32.11
#